data_AF-A0A9J5ZVU7-F1
#
_entry.id   AF-A0A9J5ZVU7-F1
#
_cell.length_a   1.000
_cell.length_b   1.000
_cell.length_c   1.000
_cell.angle_alpha   90.00
_cell.angle_beta   90.00
_cell.angle_gamma   90.00
#
_symmetry.space_group_name_H-M   'P 1'
#
loop_
_entity.id
_entity.type
_entity.pdbx_description
1 polymer ?
#
loop_
_entity_poly.entity_id
_entity_poly.type
_entity_poly.pdbx_seq_one_letter_code
_entity_poly.pdbx_strand_id
1 'polypeptide(L)'
;MAKRAENEQPQKAFGWAARDPSGILSPFHFSHSINNLFVCRHEIVGFVTAVGSSVHKFKVGDRVGVGVIVGSCQTCDICEQSLENYYPNSTDHDGTNTYGGYSDMIVVHQRFYYDMTEPGKHLGVAGLGGLGHIAVKIGKAFGLKVTVISTFPKKEDEAINKLGADAFVLSSDPAKLK
;
A
#
# COMPACT_ATOMS: atom_id res chain seq x y z
N MET A 1 -24.91 -23.91 2.43
CA MET A 1 -24.17 -23.50 1.21
C MET A 1 -23.41 -22.23 1.53
N ALA A 2 -22.10 -22.16 1.26
CA ALA A 2 -21.36 -20.91 1.38
C ALA A 2 -21.93 -19.87 0.41
N LYS A 3 -22.09 -18.62 0.86
CA LYS A 3 -22.50 -17.53 -0.05
C LYS A 3 -21.38 -17.31 -1.08
N ARG A 4 -21.75 -16.89 -2.29
CA ARG A 4 -20.77 -16.45 -3.29
C ARG A 4 -20.13 -15.15 -2.82
N ALA A 5 -18.81 -14.99 -2.97
CA ALA A 5 -18.06 -13.79 -2.58
C ALA A 5 -18.64 -12.48 -3.15
N GLU A 6 -19.25 -12.55 -4.34
CA GLU A 6 -19.96 -11.43 -4.97
C GLU A 6 -21.18 -10.95 -4.19
N ASN A 7 -21.81 -11.81 -3.39
CA ASN A 7 -23.07 -11.57 -2.69
C ASN A 7 -22.90 -11.42 -1.17
N GLU A 8 -21.66 -11.34 -0.71
CA GLU A 8 -21.37 -11.19 0.72
C GLU A 8 -21.62 -9.75 1.19
N GLN A 9 -21.40 -8.76 0.33
CA GLN A 9 -21.36 -7.35 0.68
C GLN A 9 -21.99 -6.43 -0.40
N PRO A 10 -22.39 -5.19 -0.04
CA PRO A 10 -23.12 -4.29 -0.95
C PRO A 10 -22.24 -3.67 -2.04
N GLN A 11 -20.97 -3.33 -1.75
CA GLN A 11 -20.07 -2.74 -2.74
C GLN A 11 -19.44 -3.83 -3.58
N LYS A 12 -19.72 -3.83 -4.88
CA LYS A 12 -19.12 -4.78 -5.83
C LYS A 12 -17.75 -4.29 -6.27
N ALA A 13 -16.82 -5.21 -6.45
CA ALA A 13 -15.48 -4.95 -6.94
C ALA A 13 -15.04 -6.04 -7.91
N PHE A 14 -14.04 -5.69 -8.71
CA PHE A 14 -13.44 -6.56 -9.70
C PHE A 14 -11.94 -6.64 -9.50
N GLY A 15 -11.40 -7.85 -9.56
CA GLY A 15 -9.97 -8.07 -9.39
C GLY A 15 -9.50 -9.37 -10.02
N TRP A 16 -8.27 -9.75 -9.68
CA TRP A 16 -7.62 -10.95 -10.18
C TRP A 16 -7.17 -11.84 -9.03
N ALA A 17 -7.57 -13.11 -9.04
CA ALA A 17 -7.27 -14.06 -7.97
C ALA A 17 -6.73 -15.38 -8.52
N ALA A 18 -5.78 -15.98 -7.80
CA ALA A 18 -5.38 -17.37 -7.98
C ALA A 18 -6.38 -18.27 -7.25
N ARG A 19 -6.80 -19.36 -7.90
CA ARG A 19 -7.80 -20.30 -7.36
C ARG A 19 -7.22 -21.65 -6.96
N ASP A 20 -5.95 -21.85 -7.27
CA ASP A 20 -5.22 -23.08 -7.00
C ASP A 20 -3.71 -22.78 -6.84
N PRO A 21 -2.91 -23.75 -6.37
CA PRO A 21 -1.48 -23.57 -6.11
C PRO A 21 -0.62 -23.26 -7.34
N SER A 22 -1.14 -23.31 -8.57
CA SER A 22 -0.41 -22.87 -9.77
C SER A 22 -0.08 -21.38 -9.74
N GLY A 23 -0.85 -20.59 -8.96
CA GLY A 23 -0.70 -19.14 -8.89
C GLY A 23 -1.20 -18.40 -10.15
N ILE A 24 -1.85 -19.09 -11.09
CA ILE A 24 -2.43 -18.45 -12.28
C ILE A 24 -3.58 -17.54 -11.85
N LEU A 25 -3.43 -16.25 -12.14
CA LEU A 25 -4.45 -15.25 -11.86
C LEU A 25 -5.55 -15.30 -12.91
N SER A 26 -6.80 -15.23 -12.46
CA SER A 26 -7.99 -15.15 -13.31
C SER A 26 -8.93 -14.05 -12.81
N PRO A 27 -9.77 -13.47 -13.70
CA PRO A 27 -10.80 -12.53 -13.29
C PRO A 27 -11.67 -13.07 -12.15
N PHE A 28 -11.92 -12.23 -11.17
CA PHE A 28 -12.67 -12.56 -9.96
C PHE A 28 -13.54 -11.36 -9.56
N HIS A 29 -14.84 -11.60 -9.48
CA HIS A 29 -15.79 -10.63 -8.95
C HIS A 29 -16.03 -10.96 -7.49
N PHE A 30 -16.09 -9.92 -6.68
CA PHE A 30 -16.33 -10.05 -5.25
C PHE A 30 -16.99 -8.78 -4.73
N SER A 31 -17.19 -8.72 -3.42
CA SER A 31 -17.78 -7.54 -2.79
C SER A 31 -17.03 -7.18 -1.53
N HIS A 32 -16.79 -5.88 -1.31
CA HIS A 32 -16.14 -5.37 -0.09
C HIS A 32 -17.17 -4.99 0.95
N SER A 33 -16.90 -5.35 2.21
CA SER A 33 -17.41 -4.60 3.36
C SER A 33 -16.56 -3.34 3.54
N ILE A 34 -17.07 -2.41 4.35
CA ILE A 34 -16.45 -1.12 4.64
C ILE A 34 -15.04 -1.26 5.27
N ASN A 35 -14.54 -2.47 5.55
CA ASN A 35 -13.30 -2.67 6.30
C ASN A 35 -12.23 -3.63 5.69
N ASN A 36 -12.36 -4.20 4.47
CA ASN A 36 -11.75 -5.53 4.19
C ASN A 36 -10.78 -5.64 2.97
N LEU A 37 -9.57 -6.25 3.14
CA LEU A 37 -8.42 -6.45 2.18
C LEU A 37 -7.48 -7.78 2.13
N PHE A 38 -7.65 -8.78 1.22
CA PHE A 38 -6.99 -10.08 0.84
C PHE A 38 -7.24 -10.50 -0.65
N VAL A 39 -6.36 -10.04 -1.51
CA VAL A 39 -6.12 -10.36 -2.92
C VAL A 39 -4.66 -9.94 -3.02
N CYS A 40 -3.85 -10.72 -3.73
CA CYS A 40 -2.42 -10.47 -3.77
C CYS A 40 -2.10 -8.99 -4.04
N ARG A 41 -1.08 -8.49 -3.30
CA ARG A 41 -0.55 -7.11 -3.23
C ARG A 41 -1.08 -6.26 -2.09
N HIS A 42 -0.15 -5.88 -1.21
CA HIS A 42 -0.33 -5.10 0.03
C HIS A 42 0.52 -3.81 0.03
N GLU A 43 0.80 -3.30 -1.17
CA GLU A 43 1.57 -2.08 -1.41
C GLU A 43 0.74 -1.17 -2.33
N ILE A 44 -0.33 -0.61 -1.77
CA ILE A 44 -1.39 0.03 -2.55
C ILE A 44 -1.24 1.54 -2.43
N VAL A 45 -1.33 2.23 -3.56
CA VAL A 45 -1.46 3.69 -3.62
C VAL A 45 -2.65 4.03 -4.49
N GLY A 46 -3.38 5.08 -4.13
CA GLY A 46 -4.56 5.51 -4.86
C GLY A 46 -5.08 6.85 -4.36
N PHE A 47 -6.31 7.15 -4.78
CA PHE A 47 -7.02 8.36 -4.39
C PHE A 47 -8.24 8.00 -3.55
N VAL A 48 -8.53 8.79 -2.53
CA VAL A 48 -9.75 8.65 -1.73
C VAL A 48 -10.95 9.04 -2.58
N THR A 49 -11.88 8.11 -2.79
CA THR A 49 -13.13 8.34 -3.54
C THR A 49 -14.33 8.58 -2.63
N ALA A 50 -14.30 8.07 -1.39
CA ALA A 50 -15.32 8.26 -0.37
C ALA A 50 -14.70 8.15 1.04
N VAL A 51 -15.33 8.79 2.03
CA VAL A 51 -14.94 8.71 3.44
C VAL A 51 -16.16 8.46 4.32
N GLY A 52 -15.98 7.75 5.43
CA GLY A 52 -17.04 7.58 6.44
C GLY A 52 -17.38 8.89 7.14
N SER A 53 -18.59 9.01 7.68
CA SER A 53 -19.08 10.24 8.34
C SER A 53 -18.24 10.70 9.53
N SER A 54 -17.58 9.76 10.23
CA SER A 54 -16.72 10.04 11.38
C SER A 54 -15.23 10.16 11.03
N VAL A 55 -14.88 10.18 9.73
CA VAL A 55 -13.49 10.31 9.27
C VAL A 55 -13.18 11.79 9.05
N HIS A 56 -12.17 12.29 9.76
CA HIS A 56 -11.72 13.69 9.65
C HIS A 56 -10.29 13.81 9.11
N LYS A 57 -9.51 12.73 9.14
CA LYS A 57 -8.09 12.72 8.74
C LYS A 57 -7.89 12.82 7.22
N PHE A 58 -8.86 12.37 6.43
CA PHE A 58 -8.78 12.30 4.98
C PHE A 58 -10.01 12.93 4.34
N LYS A 59 -9.84 13.45 3.12
CA LYS A 59 -10.93 13.95 2.26
C LYS A 59 -10.86 13.30 0.87
N VAL A 60 -11.98 13.35 0.16
CA VAL A 60 -12.05 12.91 -1.24
C VAL A 60 -11.01 13.65 -2.08
N GLY A 61 -10.27 12.91 -2.89
CA GLY A 61 -9.17 13.41 -3.72
C GLY A 61 -7.77 13.30 -3.08
N ASP A 62 -7.67 12.99 -1.78
CA ASP A 62 -6.37 12.78 -1.13
C ASP A 62 -5.66 11.56 -1.71
N ARG A 63 -4.33 11.66 -1.83
CA ARG A 63 -3.47 10.54 -2.18
C ARG A 63 -3.15 9.76 -0.92
N VAL A 64 -3.41 8.46 -0.93
CA VAL A 64 -3.25 7.61 0.25
C VAL A 64 -2.55 6.31 -0.08
N GLY A 65 -1.85 5.77 0.91
CA GLY A 65 -1.18 4.49 0.85
C GLY A 65 -1.78 3.49 1.84
N VAL A 66 -1.86 2.23 1.44
CA VAL A 66 -2.26 1.11 2.30
C VAL A 66 -1.16 0.04 2.26
N GLY A 67 -0.76 -0.38 3.47
CA GLY A 67 0.24 -1.41 3.68
C GLY A 67 -0.35 -2.80 3.89
N VAL A 68 0.39 -3.63 4.62
CA VAL A 68 0.05 -5.03 4.92
C VAL A 68 -1.07 -5.18 5.94
N ILE A 69 -1.14 -4.23 6.87
CA ILE A 69 -2.02 -4.32 8.02
C ILE A 69 -3.23 -3.44 7.75
N VAL A 70 -4.40 -4.03 7.89
CA VAL A 70 -5.70 -3.37 7.66
C VAL A 70 -6.66 -3.53 8.83
N GLY A 71 -6.24 -4.28 9.86
CA GLY A 71 -7.03 -4.54 11.06
C GLY A 71 -6.15 -4.95 12.23
N SER A 72 -6.60 -4.61 13.44
CA SER A 72 -6.08 -5.07 14.73
C SER A 72 -7.19 -4.97 15.78
N CYS A 73 -6.98 -5.50 16.99
CA CYS A 73 -7.99 -5.41 18.06
C CYS A 73 -8.16 -3.99 18.62
N GLN A 74 -7.18 -3.10 18.42
CA GLN A 74 -7.18 -1.68 18.84
C GLN A 74 -7.33 -1.42 20.36
N THR A 75 -7.37 -2.46 21.19
CA THR A 75 -7.60 -2.34 22.65
C THR A 75 -6.49 -2.96 23.50
N CYS A 76 -5.45 -3.55 22.88
CA CYS A 76 -4.32 -4.13 23.62
C CYS A 76 -3.13 -3.17 23.67
N ASP A 77 -2.25 -3.37 24.65
CA ASP A 77 -1.04 -2.56 24.86
C ASP A 77 -0.16 -2.43 23.61
N ILE A 78 -0.13 -3.47 22.76
CA ILE A 78 0.58 -3.47 21.48
C ILE A 78 -0.04 -2.45 20.52
N CYS A 79 -1.37 -2.42 20.41
CA CYS A 79 -2.06 -1.48 19.53
C CYS A 79 -2.01 -0.05 20.07
N GLU A 80 -2.05 0.13 21.39
CA GLU A 80 -1.90 1.46 22.00
C GLU A 80 -0.52 2.06 21.71
N GLN A 81 0.51 1.23 21.63
CA GLN A 81 1.87 1.63 21.28
C GLN A 81 2.11 1.82 19.78
N SER A 82 1.07 1.71 18.93
CA SER A 82 1.20 1.74 17.46
C SER A 82 2.13 0.63 16.92
N LEU A 83 2.06 -0.54 17.56
CA LEU A 83 2.82 -1.74 17.23
C LEU A 83 1.92 -2.86 16.68
N GLU A 84 0.83 -2.50 15.99
CA GLU A 84 -0.19 -3.42 15.49
C GLU A 84 0.38 -4.56 14.62
N ASN A 85 1.56 -4.36 14.04
CA ASN A 85 2.31 -5.36 13.28
C ASN A 85 2.78 -6.57 14.10
N TYR A 86 2.83 -6.45 15.43
CA TYR A 86 3.17 -7.54 16.34
C TYR A 86 1.94 -8.27 16.88
N TYR A 87 0.73 -7.87 16.49
CA TYR A 87 -0.49 -8.53 16.91
C TYR A 87 -0.70 -9.85 16.12
N PRO A 88 -0.89 -11.00 16.79
CA PRO A 88 -0.82 -12.32 16.14
C PRO A 88 -2.04 -12.68 15.27
N ASN A 89 -3.17 -11.98 15.40
CA ASN A 89 -4.41 -12.30 14.68
C ASN A 89 -4.89 -11.12 13.84
N SER A 90 -4.72 -11.18 12.52
CA SER A 90 -5.22 -10.15 11.59
C SER A 90 -6.57 -10.54 10.97
N THR A 91 -7.49 -11.11 11.75
CA THR A 91 -8.86 -11.37 11.28
C THR A 91 -9.65 -10.06 11.34
N ASP A 92 -10.45 -9.82 10.30
CA ASP A 92 -11.29 -8.62 10.24
C ASP A 92 -12.36 -8.61 11.35
N HIS A 93 -12.83 -7.42 11.72
CA HIS A 93 -13.80 -7.23 12.80
C HIS A 93 -15.15 -7.89 12.50
N ASP A 94 -15.49 -8.03 11.20
CA ASP A 94 -16.72 -8.67 10.72
C ASP A 94 -16.57 -10.18 10.44
N GLY A 95 -15.37 -10.73 10.67
CA GLY A 95 -15.06 -12.15 10.47
C GLY A 95 -15.02 -12.62 9.02
N THR A 96 -15.14 -11.70 8.05
CA THR A 96 -15.05 -12.05 6.63
C THR A 96 -13.61 -12.04 6.14
N ASN A 97 -13.40 -12.60 4.95
CA ASN A 97 -12.12 -12.50 4.30
C ASN A 97 -11.91 -11.08 3.79
N THR A 98 -10.68 -10.64 3.96
CA THR A 98 -10.15 -9.36 3.51
C THR A 98 -10.18 -9.43 1.92
N TYR A 99 -10.34 -8.39 1.05
CA TYR A 99 -9.93 -8.43 -0.42
C TYR A 99 -8.95 -7.36 -0.99
N GLY A 100 -7.80 -7.72 -1.55
CA GLY A 100 -6.58 -6.89 -1.64
C GLY A 100 -6.25 -6.18 -2.94
N GLY A 101 -5.03 -5.66 -3.08
CA GLY A 101 -4.73 -4.53 -3.96
C GLY A 101 -4.79 -4.75 -5.46
N TYR A 102 -4.91 -5.99 -5.95
CA TYR A 102 -5.22 -6.28 -7.36
C TYR A 102 -6.73 -6.23 -7.61
N SER A 103 -7.32 -5.11 -7.22
CA SER A 103 -8.71 -4.74 -7.41
C SER A 103 -8.80 -3.31 -7.94
N ASP A 104 -9.96 -2.98 -8.50
CA ASP A 104 -10.30 -1.63 -8.93
C ASP A 104 -10.53 -0.66 -7.77
N MET A 105 -10.94 -1.17 -6.61
CA MET A 105 -11.19 -0.42 -5.40
C MET A 105 -10.79 -1.20 -4.16
N ILE A 106 -10.47 -0.49 -3.06
CA ILE A 106 -10.27 -1.07 -1.74
C ILE A 106 -10.99 -0.21 -0.69
N VAL A 107 -11.35 -0.81 0.44
CA VAL A 107 -11.88 -0.09 1.60
C VAL A 107 -11.11 -0.52 2.84
N VAL A 108 -10.61 0.44 3.61
CA VAL A 108 -9.76 0.20 4.78
C VAL A 108 -10.10 1.20 5.88
N HIS A 109 -9.90 0.79 7.14
CA HIS A 109 -10.09 1.70 8.26
C HIS A 109 -9.07 2.85 8.27
N GLN A 110 -9.50 4.08 8.59
CA GLN A 110 -8.67 5.31 8.56
C GLN A 110 -7.33 5.21 9.31
N ARG A 111 -7.25 4.35 10.32
CA ARG A 111 -6.02 4.11 11.11
C ARG A 111 -4.88 3.53 10.26
N PHE A 112 -5.20 2.72 9.25
CA PHE A 112 -4.23 2.01 8.41
C PHE A 112 -3.96 2.70 7.07
N TYR A 113 -4.53 3.90 6.88
CA TYR A 113 -4.14 4.79 5.79
C TYR A 113 -2.99 5.68 6.21
N TYR A 114 -1.97 5.73 5.36
CA TYR A 114 -0.82 6.59 5.52
C TYR A 114 -0.97 7.81 4.62
N ASP A 115 -0.98 8.99 5.25
CA ASP A 115 -0.76 10.25 4.56
C ASP A 115 0.76 10.47 4.49
N MET A 116 1.29 10.59 3.28
CA MET A 116 2.69 10.92 3.04
C MET A 116 2.85 12.21 2.23
N THR A 117 1.81 13.06 2.20
CA THR A 117 1.76 14.26 1.36
C THR A 117 2.34 15.52 2.00
N GLU A 118 2.93 15.42 3.21
CA GLU A 118 3.59 16.55 3.87
C GLU A 118 4.65 17.19 2.96
N PRO A 119 4.45 18.46 2.52
CA PRO A 119 5.36 19.12 1.59
C PRO A 119 6.77 19.24 2.17
N GLY A 120 7.78 19.03 1.32
CA GLY A 120 9.18 19.24 1.68
C GLY A 120 9.89 18.02 2.30
N LYS A 121 9.21 16.89 2.47
CA LYS A 121 9.88 15.64 2.91
C LYS A 121 10.70 15.01 1.78
N HIS A 122 11.88 14.51 2.15
CA HIS A 122 12.80 13.83 1.25
C HIS A 122 12.84 12.33 1.58
N LEU A 123 12.77 11.48 0.55
CA LEU A 123 12.84 10.03 0.68
C LEU A 123 14.14 9.51 0.08
N GLY A 124 14.99 8.90 0.90
CA GLY A 124 16.15 8.14 0.45
C GLY A 124 15.79 6.67 0.21
N VAL A 125 16.07 6.14 -0.98
CA VAL A 125 15.84 4.73 -1.33
C VAL A 125 17.18 4.04 -1.57
N ALA A 126 17.61 3.21 -0.62
CA ALA A 126 18.84 2.44 -0.75
C ALA A 126 18.58 1.12 -1.50
N GLY A 127 19.16 0.99 -2.69
CA GLY A 127 19.04 -0.18 -3.55
C GLY A 127 17.83 -0.12 -4.49
N LEU A 128 18.07 -0.38 -5.77
CA LEU A 128 17.05 -0.34 -6.83
C LEU A 128 16.71 -1.75 -7.34
N GLY A 129 16.13 -2.55 -6.43
CA GLY A 129 15.51 -3.86 -6.70
C GLY A 129 13.97 -3.78 -6.69
N GLY A 130 13.26 -4.90 -6.49
CA GLY A 130 11.78 -4.92 -6.48
C GLY A 130 11.15 -3.90 -5.53
N LEU A 131 11.52 -3.95 -4.25
CA LEU A 131 11.04 -3.00 -3.23
C LEU A 131 11.47 -1.56 -3.51
N GLY A 132 12.72 -1.36 -3.97
CA GLY A 132 13.25 -0.04 -4.29
C GLY A 132 12.49 0.66 -5.41
N HIS A 133 12.09 -0.08 -6.46
CA HIS A 133 11.28 0.47 -7.55
C HIS A 133 9.92 0.97 -7.06
N ILE A 134 9.28 0.18 -6.20
CA ILE A 134 8.01 0.55 -5.61
C ILE A 134 8.17 1.76 -4.70
N ALA A 135 9.19 1.79 -3.84
CA ALA A 135 9.49 2.92 -2.97
C ALA A 135 9.67 4.24 -3.74
N VAL A 136 10.38 4.21 -4.89
CA VAL A 136 10.54 5.40 -5.74
C VAL A 136 9.19 5.85 -6.32
N LYS A 137 8.43 4.94 -6.93
CA LYS A 137 7.12 5.26 -7.54
C LYS A 137 6.13 5.80 -6.50
N ILE A 138 6.09 5.16 -5.33
CA ILE A 138 5.29 5.59 -4.18
C ILE A 138 5.72 6.99 -3.76
N GLY A 139 7.01 7.21 -3.45
CA GLY A 139 7.51 8.52 -3.03
C GLY A 139 7.19 9.63 -4.02
N LYS A 140 7.39 9.39 -5.32
CA LYS A 140 7.03 10.35 -6.38
C LYS A 140 5.53 10.58 -6.49
N ALA A 141 4.70 9.54 -6.35
CA ALA A 141 3.24 9.68 -6.33
C ALA A 141 2.75 10.54 -5.16
N PHE A 142 3.47 10.50 -4.02
CA PHE A 142 3.21 11.36 -2.86
C PHE A 142 3.84 12.77 -2.96
N GLY A 143 4.51 13.09 -4.07
CA GLY A 143 5.14 14.40 -4.27
C GLY A 143 6.43 14.60 -3.47
N LEU A 144 7.02 13.52 -2.93
CA LEU A 144 8.28 13.59 -2.21
C LEU A 144 9.44 13.85 -3.18
N LYS A 145 10.50 14.47 -2.65
CA LYS A 145 11.81 14.48 -3.32
C LYS A 145 12.49 13.15 -3.04
N VAL A 146 12.69 12.34 -4.07
CA VAL A 146 13.22 10.98 -3.96
C VAL A 146 14.67 10.95 -4.44
N THR A 147 15.56 10.47 -3.58
CA THR A 147 16.96 10.21 -3.90
C THR A 147 17.20 8.70 -3.88
N VAL A 148 17.69 8.13 -4.98
CA VAL A 148 18.10 6.72 -5.03
C VAL A 148 19.57 6.61 -4.67
N ILE A 149 19.91 5.73 -3.74
CA ILE A 149 21.27 5.43 -3.32
C ILE A 149 21.61 4.03 -3.82
N SER A 150 22.69 3.86 -4.58
CA SER A 150 23.08 2.57 -5.13
C SER A 150 24.60 2.42 -5.21
N THR A 151 25.07 1.17 -5.17
CA THR A 151 26.46 0.82 -5.51
C THR A 151 26.67 0.63 -7.01
N PHE A 152 25.61 0.56 -7.81
CA PHE A 152 25.67 0.23 -9.23
C PHE A 152 25.35 1.46 -10.11
N PRO A 153 26.34 2.05 -10.80
CA PRO A 153 26.11 3.27 -11.59
C PRO A 153 25.14 3.06 -12.75
N LYS A 154 25.09 1.85 -13.32
CA LYS A 154 24.15 1.47 -14.38
C LYS A 154 22.65 1.61 -14.01
N LYS A 155 22.34 1.78 -12.72
CA LYS A 155 20.97 1.96 -12.21
C LYS A 155 20.50 3.42 -12.24
N GLU A 156 21.38 4.37 -12.54
CA GLU A 156 21.07 5.80 -12.55
C GLU A 156 20.02 6.16 -13.61
N ASP A 157 20.19 5.69 -14.85
CA ASP A 157 19.22 5.93 -15.93
C ASP A 157 17.81 5.39 -15.58
N GLU A 158 17.76 4.19 -14.99
CA GLU A 158 16.51 3.60 -14.52
C GLU A 158 15.87 4.42 -13.39
N ALA A 159 16.67 4.88 -12.42
CA ALA A 159 16.19 5.71 -11.31
C ALA A 159 15.64 7.06 -11.80
N ILE A 160 16.42 7.79 -12.59
CA ILE A 160 16.12 9.18 -12.97
C ILE A 160 15.09 9.20 -14.12
N ASN A 161 15.40 8.57 -15.25
CA ASN A 161 14.63 8.75 -16.48
C ASN A 161 13.40 7.85 -16.55
N LYS A 162 13.46 6.64 -15.96
CA LYS A 162 12.33 5.69 -16.02
C LYS A 162 11.41 5.78 -14.80
N LEU A 163 11.97 5.98 -13.61
CA LEU A 163 11.20 6.02 -12.36
C LEU A 163 10.93 7.44 -11.84
N GLY A 164 11.64 8.45 -12.34
CA GLY A 164 11.42 9.85 -11.98
C GLY A 164 12.00 10.24 -10.61
N ALA A 165 13.01 9.53 -10.11
CA ALA A 165 13.76 10.00 -8.94
C ALA A 165 14.42 11.36 -9.22
N ASP A 166 14.48 12.23 -8.22
CA ASP A 166 15.02 13.59 -8.36
C ASP A 166 16.55 13.61 -8.29
N ALA A 167 17.14 12.60 -7.65
CA ALA A 167 18.59 12.47 -7.51
C ALA A 167 19.02 11.00 -7.43
N PHE A 168 20.28 10.77 -7.81
CA PHE A 168 20.95 9.48 -7.70
C PHE A 168 22.31 9.67 -7.04
N VAL A 169 22.58 8.86 -6.02
CA VAL A 169 23.84 8.87 -5.27
C VAL A 169 24.51 7.51 -5.43
N LEU A 170 25.72 7.54 -5.98
CA LEU A 170 26.58 6.36 -5.99
C LEU A 170 27.21 6.21 -4.61
N SER A 171 26.82 5.20 -3.85
CA SER A 171 27.29 5.03 -2.45
C SER A 171 28.78 4.68 -2.35
N SER A 172 29.41 4.25 -3.45
CA SER A 172 30.85 4.03 -3.52
C SER A 172 31.64 5.32 -3.78
N ASP A 173 30.98 6.45 -4.00
CA ASP A 173 31.60 7.76 -4.15
C ASP A 173 31.45 8.57 -2.84
N PRO A 174 32.50 8.66 -2.01
CA PRO A 174 32.44 9.34 -0.72
C PRO A 174 32.14 10.85 -0.83
N ALA A 175 32.38 11.46 -2.00
CA ALA A 175 32.09 12.87 -2.21
C ALA A 175 30.58 13.14 -2.35
N LYS A 176 29.80 12.12 -2.75
CA LYS A 176 28.35 12.23 -3.00
C LYS A 176 27.47 11.84 -1.80
N LEU A 177 28.06 11.37 -0.70
CA LEU A 177 27.37 10.95 0.53
C LEU A 177 27.33 12.05 1.62
N LYS A 178 27.53 13.32 1.25
CA LYS A 178 27.59 14.46 2.18
C LYS A 178 26.29 15.23 2.26
#